data_AF-A0A2N2YH50-F1
#
_entry.id   AF-A0A2N2YH50-F1
#
_cell.length_a   1.000
_cell.length_b   1.000
_cell.length_c   1.000
_cell.angle_alpha   90.00
_cell.angle_beta   90.00
_cell.angle_gamma   90.00
#
_symmetry.space_group_name_H-M   'P 1'
#
loop_
_entity.id
_entity.type
_entity.pdbx_description
1 polymer ?
#
loop_
_entity_poly.entity_id
_entity_poly.type
_entity_poly.pdbx_seq_one_letter_code
_entity_poly.pdbx_strand_id
1 'polypeptide(L)'
;MTNNNPIQVNSKNPSLFLVGGTGRFVGKTTFVEMLIKKFSADHPIVALKISNIKPGDEAVHGWHGDQLKEPFKIEEELVAGDSKDTRRFLAAGANRSFFLRSFEESLP
;
A
#
# COMPACT_ATOMS: atom_id res chain seq x y z
N MET A 1 6.04 30.29 40.76
CA MET A 1 6.82 29.93 39.56
C MET A 1 6.13 28.72 38.93
N THR A 2 5.36 28.92 37.86
CA THR A 2 4.68 27.82 37.16
C THR A 2 5.68 27.16 36.21
N ASN A 3 5.96 25.87 36.44
CA ASN A 3 6.81 25.06 35.58
C ASN A 3 6.12 24.85 34.23
N ASN A 4 6.44 25.70 33.25
CA ASN A 4 6.05 25.54 31.85
C ASN A 4 7.04 24.63 31.13
N ASN A 5 7.15 23.37 31.53
CA ASN A 5 7.81 22.38 30.68
C ASN A 5 6.85 22.05 29.54
N PRO A 6 7.20 22.33 28.27
CA PRO A 6 6.38 21.88 27.15
C PRO A 6 6.31 20.36 27.21
N ILE A 7 5.08 19.84 27.16
CA ILE A 7 4.83 18.41 26.98
C ILE A 7 5.50 18.03 25.65
N GLN A 8 6.60 17.30 25.72
CA GLN A 8 7.25 16.71 24.55
C GLN A 8 6.31 15.65 24.00
N VAL A 9 5.49 16.02 23.02
CA VAL A 9 4.68 15.08 22.25
C VAL A 9 5.65 14.30 21.37
N ASN A 10 6.15 13.19 21.89
CA ASN A 10 6.97 12.25 21.12
C ASN A 10 6.02 11.43 20.23
N SER A 11 5.48 12.06 19.19
CA SER A 11 4.63 11.37 18.22
C SER A 11 5.51 10.57 17.27
N LYS A 12 5.85 9.33 17.67
CA LYS A 12 6.23 8.28 16.72
C LYS A 12 5.01 7.89 15.86
N ASN A 13 4.45 8.85 15.14
CA ASN A 13 3.45 8.56 14.12
C ASN A 13 4.21 8.09 12.87
N PRO A 14 3.80 6.97 12.25
CA PRO A 14 4.43 6.52 11.01
C PRO A 14 4.29 7.61 9.94
N SER A 15 5.38 7.93 9.25
CA SER A 15 5.34 8.83 8.10
C SER A 15 4.59 8.15 6.96
N LEU A 16 3.52 8.79 6.47
CA LEU A 16 2.74 8.29 5.33
C LEU A 16 3.20 8.96 4.04
N PHE A 17 3.53 8.16 3.04
CA PHE A 17 3.83 8.63 1.69
C PHE A 17 2.84 8.02 0.69
N LEU A 18 1.96 8.85 0.14
CA LEU A 18 0.91 8.42 -0.79
C LEU A 18 1.33 8.73 -2.25
N VAL A 19 1.32 7.70 -3.10
CA VAL A 19 1.68 7.84 -4.53
C VAL A 19 0.45 7.67 -5.41
N GLY A 20 -0.10 8.80 -5.85
CA GLY A 20 -1.11 8.86 -6.92
C GLY A 20 -0.49 9.03 -8.31
N GLY A 21 -1.32 9.04 -9.36
CA GLY A 21 -0.88 9.36 -10.71
C GLY A 21 -2.02 9.29 -11.72
N THR A 22 -1.78 9.83 -12.92
CA THR A 22 -2.81 10.15 -13.93
C THR A 22 -3.36 8.95 -14.71
N GLY A 23 -2.78 7.75 -14.56
CA GLY A 23 -3.23 6.56 -15.27
C GLY A 23 -2.45 5.29 -14.95
N ARG A 24 -2.72 4.21 -15.69
CA ARG A 24 -1.95 2.94 -15.61
C ARG A 24 -0.57 3.12 -16.27
N PHE A 25 0.42 2.36 -15.82
CA PHE A 25 1.79 2.33 -16.38
C PHE A 25 2.56 3.66 -16.42
N VAL A 26 2.14 4.69 -15.68
CA VAL A 26 2.85 5.99 -15.56
C VAL A 26 4.08 5.97 -14.63
N GLY A 27 4.59 4.78 -14.27
CA GLY A 27 5.78 4.64 -13.42
C GLY A 27 5.56 4.67 -11.90
N LYS A 28 4.32 4.68 -11.41
CA LYS A 28 4.02 4.68 -9.95
C LYS A 28 4.68 3.51 -9.20
N THR A 29 4.48 2.28 -9.68
CA THR A 29 5.07 1.10 -9.04
C THR A 29 6.59 1.19 -9.02
N THR A 30 7.20 1.55 -10.15
CA THR A 30 8.66 1.75 -10.27
C THR A 30 9.18 2.79 -9.28
N PHE A 31 8.49 3.93 -9.17
CA PHE A 31 8.87 4.98 -8.22
C PHE A 31 8.79 4.49 -6.77
N VAL A 32 7.72 3.77 -6.41
CA VAL A 32 7.56 3.20 -5.06
C VAL A 32 8.66 2.17 -4.77
N GLU A 33 9.00 1.29 -5.71
CA GLU A 33 10.12 0.34 -5.54
C GLU A 33 11.45 1.06 -5.28
N MET A 34 11.73 2.15 -6.02
CA MET A 34 12.94 2.95 -5.81
C MET A 34 12.98 3.59 -4.43
N LEU A 35 11.84 4.08 -3.92
CA LEU A 35 11.74 4.63 -2.57
C LEU A 35 11.96 3.54 -1.53
N ILE A 36 11.29 2.39 -1.66
CA ILE A 36 11.45 1.26 -0.75
C ILE A 36 12.93 0.87 -0.70
N LYS A 37 13.54 0.61 -1.86
CA LYS A 37 14.95 0.20 -1.96
C LYS A 37 15.91 1.22 -1.35
N LYS A 38 15.58 2.52 -1.43
CA LYS A 38 16.41 3.59 -0.87
C LYS A 38 16.34 3.66 0.66
N PHE A 39 15.19 3.40 1.25
CA PHE A 39 14.94 3.69 2.67
C PHE A 39 14.79 2.43 3.55
N SER A 40 14.58 1.25 2.98
CA SER A 40 14.33 0.02 3.74
C SER A 40 15.52 -0.45 4.58
N ALA A 41 16.73 0.03 4.27
CA ALA A 41 17.93 -0.26 5.07
C ALA A 41 17.88 0.42 6.46
N ASP A 42 17.30 1.63 6.53
CA ASP A 42 17.31 2.47 7.72
C ASP A 42 15.96 2.50 8.45
N HIS A 43 14.89 2.18 7.72
CA HIS A 43 13.51 2.29 8.21
C HIS A 43 12.68 1.07 7.85
N PRO A 44 11.90 0.51 8.79
CA PRO A 44 10.93 -0.51 8.45
C PRO A 44 9.81 0.08 7.59
N ILE A 45 9.60 -0.48 6.41
CA ILE A 45 8.59 -0.01 5.45
C ILE A 45 7.43 -1.02 5.36
N VAL A 46 6.23 -0.51 5.57
CA VAL A 46 4.98 -1.21 5.22
C VAL A 46 4.46 -0.62 3.91
N ALA A 47 4.41 -1.44 2.87
CA ALA A 47 3.90 -1.04 1.57
C ALA A 47 2.42 -1.45 1.42
N LEU A 48 1.59 -0.56 0.89
CA LEU A 48 0.17 -0.81 0.64
C LEU A 48 -0.18 -0.45 -0.81
N LYS A 49 -0.67 -1.43 -1.56
CA LYS A 49 -1.34 -1.19 -2.83
C LYS A 49 -2.83 -1.08 -2.58
N ILE A 50 -3.47 -0.04 -3.10
CA ILE A 50 -4.93 0.13 -3.08
C ILE A 50 -5.46 -0.01 -4.51
N SER A 51 -6.56 -0.72 -4.69
CA SER A 51 -7.34 -0.74 -5.93
C SER A 51 -8.83 -0.81 -5.63
N ASN A 52 -9.61 0.02 -6.29
CA ASN A 52 -11.06 -0.14 -6.38
C ASN A 52 -11.42 -1.17 -7.46
N ILE A 53 -12.50 -1.90 -7.24
CA ILE A 53 -13.17 -2.73 -8.24
C ILE A 53 -14.32 -1.89 -8.79
N LYS A 54 -14.27 -1.59 -10.09
CA LYS A 54 -15.34 -0.86 -10.77
C LYS A 54 -16.50 -1.80 -11.11
N PRO A 55 -17.74 -1.32 -11.15
CA PRO A 55 -18.87 -2.12 -11.60
C PRO A 55 -18.61 -2.64 -13.02
N GLY A 56 -18.77 -3.94 -13.24
CA GLY A 56 -18.48 -4.62 -14.51
C GLY A 56 -17.03 -5.05 -14.73
N ASP A 57 -16.09 -4.67 -13.86
CA ASP A 57 -14.69 -5.13 -13.88
C ASP A 57 -14.47 -6.36 -12.96
N GLU A 58 -15.54 -7.02 -12.49
CA GLU A 58 -15.44 -8.12 -11.53
C GLU A 58 -14.50 -9.23 -12.03
N ALA A 59 -14.49 -9.52 -13.34
CA ALA A 59 -13.66 -10.56 -13.96
C ALA A 59 -12.27 -10.09 -14.43
N VAL A 60 -11.94 -8.80 -14.35
CA VAL A 60 -10.76 -8.22 -14.99
C VAL A 60 -9.70 -7.90 -13.93
N HIS A 61 -8.45 -8.30 -14.20
CA HIS A 61 -7.25 -8.20 -13.35
C HIS A 61 -6.91 -9.45 -12.50
N GLY A 62 -6.55 -10.55 -13.18
CA GLY A 62 -5.88 -11.69 -12.55
C GLY A 62 -6.72 -12.41 -11.50
N TRP A 63 -8.04 -12.30 -11.61
CA TRP A 63 -9.02 -12.83 -10.68
C TRP A 63 -9.64 -14.10 -11.26
N HIS A 64 -9.48 -15.20 -10.53
CA HIS A 64 -10.26 -16.41 -10.70
C HIS A 64 -11.07 -16.62 -9.42
N GLY A 65 -12.23 -15.95 -9.30
CA GLY A 65 -13.37 -16.54 -8.59
C GLY A 65 -13.74 -16.09 -7.16
N ASP A 66 -13.00 -15.21 -6.48
CA ASP A 66 -13.37 -14.83 -5.10
C ASP A 66 -14.10 -13.49 -5.04
N GLN A 67 -15.43 -13.52 -5.17
CA GLN A 67 -16.31 -12.37 -4.85
C GLN A 67 -15.93 -11.83 -3.47
N LEU A 68 -15.64 -10.52 -3.39
CA LEU A 68 -15.44 -9.85 -2.11
C LEU A 68 -16.73 -10.07 -1.29
N LYS A 69 -16.63 -10.81 -0.18
CA LYS A 69 -17.77 -11.05 0.74
C LYS A 69 -18.08 -9.85 1.63
N GLU A 70 -17.12 -8.93 1.72
CA GLU A 70 -17.09 -7.75 2.59
C GLU A 70 -16.80 -6.51 1.72
N PRO A 71 -17.13 -5.27 2.17
CA PRO A 71 -16.97 -4.04 1.37
C PRO A 71 -15.52 -3.78 0.91
N PHE A 72 -14.55 -4.37 1.62
CA PHE A 72 -13.15 -4.39 1.26
C PHE A 72 -12.47 -5.67 1.75
N LYS A 73 -11.31 -5.98 1.18
CA LYS A 73 -10.41 -7.05 1.62
C LYS A 73 -8.98 -6.53 1.66
N ILE A 74 -8.27 -6.87 2.73
CA ILE A 74 -6.83 -6.61 2.88
C ILE A 74 -6.13 -7.95 2.95
N GLU A 75 -5.12 -8.16 2.11
CA GLU A 75 -4.31 -9.37 2.09
C GLU A 75 -2.83 -9.01 2.19
N GLU A 76 -2.10 -9.73 3.04
CA GLU A 76 -0.65 -9.64 3.12
C GLU A 76 -0.02 -10.52 2.03
N GLU A 77 0.94 -9.96 1.31
CA GLU A 77 1.80 -10.72 0.40
C GLU A 77 2.93 -11.35 1.22
N LEU A 78 3.22 -12.62 0.95
CA LEU A 78 4.22 -13.40 1.67
C LEU A 78 5.40 -13.80 0.78
N VAL A 79 5.29 -13.56 -0.54
CA VAL A 79 6.28 -13.99 -1.53
C VAL A 79 6.77 -12.80 -2.33
N ALA A 80 8.07 -12.54 -2.32
CA ALA A 80 8.71 -11.57 -3.19
C ALA A 80 8.73 -12.03 -4.65
N GLY A 81 8.72 -11.09 -5.60
CA GLY A 81 8.73 -11.40 -7.04
C GLY A 81 8.33 -10.20 -7.90
N ASP A 82 8.17 -10.40 -9.20
CA ASP A 82 7.93 -9.34 -10.19
C ASP A 82 6.50 -9.32 -10.77
N SER A 83 5.69 -10.34 -10.46
CA SER A 83 4.38 -10.56 -11.11
C SER A 83 3.24 -9.68 -10.61
N LYS A 84 3.36 -9.05 -9.43
CA LYS A 84 2.36 -8.15 -8.84
C LYS A 84 3.05 -7.01 -8.10
N ASP A 85 2.38 -5.86 -8.00
CA ASP A 85 2.90 -4.69 -7.27
C ASP A 85 3.34 -5.03 -5.84
N THR A 86 2.55 -5.81 -5.08
CA THR A 86 2.88 -6.19 -3.70
C THR A 86 4.11 -7.08 -3.60
N ARG A 87 4.27 -8.04 -4.52
CA ARG A 87 5.47 -8.89 -4.61
C ARG A 87 6.71 -8.08 -4.92
N ARG A 88 6.56 -7.10 -5.80
CA ARG A 88 7.60 -6.16 -6.20
C ARG A 88 8.03 -5.28 -5.03
N PHE A 89 7.10 -4.84 -4.20
CA PHE A 89 7.41 -4.08 -3.00
C PHE A 89 8.21 -4.90 -1.98
N LEU A 90 7.87 -6.18 -1.77
CA LEU A 90 8.69 -7.07 -0.95
C LEU A 90 10.07 -7.29 -1.55
N ALA A 91 10.15 -7.54 -2.87
CA ALA A 91 11.42 -7.71 -3.58
C ALA A 91 12.30 -6.45 -3.50
N ALA A 92 11.70 -5.26 -3.44
CA ALA A 92 12.39 -3.99 -3.27
C ALA A 92 12.92 -3.77 -1.83
N GLY A 93 12.47 -4.57 -0.85
CA GLY A 93 12.93 -4.52 0.53
C GLY A 93 11.88 -4.08 1.55
N ALA A 94 10.60 -3.97 1.19
CA ALA A 94 9.56 -3.65 2.17
C ALA A 94 9.45 -4.78 3.22
N ASN A 95 9.33 -4.43 4.49
CA ASN A 95 9.18 -5.38 5.58
C ASN A 95 7.87 -6.15 5.50
N ARG A 96 6.81 -5.46 5.05
CA ARG A 96 5.48 -6.04 4.82
C ARG A 96 4.87 -5.38 3.60
N SER A 97 4.10 -6.14 2.83
CA SER A 97 3.36 -5.61 1.68
C SER A 97 1.94 -6.11 1.68
N PHE A 98 1.00 -5.21 1.46
CA PHE A 98 -0.42 -5.50 1.49
C PHE A 98 -1.12 -5.06 0.22
N PHE A 99 -2.16 -5.80 -0.14
CA PHE A 99 -3.11 -5.40 -1.16
C PHE A 99 -4.47 -5.15 -0.52
N LEU A 100 -4.93 -3.90 -0.57
CA LEU A 100 -6.30 -3.52 -0.23
C LEU A 100 -7.11 -3.37 -1.50
N ARG A 101 -8.26 -4.05 -1.49
CA ARG A 101 -9.28 -3.94 -2.54
C ARG A 101 -10.61 -3.56 -1.93
N SER A 102 -11.36 -2.68 -2.57
CA SER A 102 -12.72 -2.31 -2.20
C SER A 102 -13.62 -2.23 -3.42
N PHE A 103 -14.93 -2.38 -3.22
CA PHE A 103 -15.89 -1.94 -4.22
C PHE A 103 -15.88 -0.43 -4.33
N GLU A 104 -16.01 0.11 -5.53
CA GLU A 104 -16.12 1.56 -5.75
C GLU A 104 -17.31 2.14 -4.99
N GLU A 105 -18.42 1.39 -4.97
CA GLU A 105 -19.67 1.75 -4.29
C GLU A 105 -19.53 1.79 -2.76
N SER A 106 -18.45 1.24 -2.21
CA SER A 106 -18.15 1.26 -0.77
C SER A 106 -17.22 2.41 -0.35
N LEU A 107 -16.75 3.22 -1.30
CA LEU A 107 -15.95 4.41 -1.01
C LEU A 107 -16.86 5.64 -0.76
N PRO A 108 -16.48 6.55 0.16
CA PRO A 108 -17.28 7.71 0.56
C PRO A 108 -17.40 8.80 -0.53
#